data_AF-A0A7N2KZY2-F1
#
_entry.id   AF-A0A7N2KZY2-F1
#
_cell.length_a   1.000
_cell.length_b   1.000
_cell.length_c   1.000
_cell.angle_alpha   90.00
_cell.angle_beta   90.00
_cell.angle_gamma   90.00
#
_symmetry.space_group_name_H-M   'P 1'
#
loop_
_entity.id
_entity.type
_entity.pdbx_description
1 polymer ?
#
loop_
_entity_poly.entity_id
_entity_poly.type
_entity_poly.pdbx_seq_one_letter_code
_entity_poly.pdbx_strand_id
1 'polypeptide(L)'
;MFEAKIANGNGEQTLSRDIYRLGHLFNFFRMLSFYFTTVGFYFSTLLTVLTVYVFLYGRLYLILSGLEEGLSTEPVIQGNKPLQEALASQSFSQIGFLMSLPMMVETSLEKGIHSAFTDYILMQLPLSDFILMHLQLGPIFFTFSLGTKAHYYGRTLLHGCAQYGGVGRGFAVVHAKFSENYRLYSRSHFVKGIELMILLLAYQIFGKCYGGAVSHFMITISIWFMVGTWLFAPFLFNPSGFEWQKIVDDWADWNKWITNQGGIGVSPEKSWESWWEKEQEHLRYSGKCGIIVEIFLALRFFIYQYGLLYHLNLTKEKKCFLVYGVSWLVIVVILLVMKVVSVGRGRLSAQFRLFFRMIVGLSSLAFLSVFLPSIPVPHLTLWDIIVCILALTPTGWGLILIAQASKPLIEQAGCWGSVRALARGYEIIIGLLLFTPVAFFAGLPFVSEFQTRMLFNQAYSRGLQISRILGRHRNNRSTDKK
;
A
#
# COMPACT_ATOMS: atom_id res chain seq x y z
N MET A 1 6.00 12.83 -5.41
CA MET A 1 6.90 12.74 -6.59
C MET A 1 8.33 13.16 -6.29
N PHE A 2 8.57 14.33 -5.67
CA PHE A 2 9.94 14.80 -5.37
C PHE A 2 10.77 13.78 -4.58
N GLU A 3 10.21 13.24 -3.50
CA GLU A 3 10.88 12.22 -2.67
C GLU A 3 11.21 10.93 -3.44
N ALA A 4 10.33 10.51 -4.36
CA ALA A 4 10.59 9.36 -5.23
C ALA A 4 11.81 9.58 -6.14
N LYS A 5 11.94 10.80 -6.68
CA LYS A 5 13.07 11.18 -7.54
C LYS A 5 14.39 11.14 -6.77
N ILE A 6 14.43 11.68 -5.55
CA ILE A 6 15.66 11.67 -4.74
C ILE A 6 15.99 10.24 -4.31
N ALA A 7 15.00 9.45 -3.91
CA ALA A 7 15.20 8.05 -3.53
C ALA A 7 15.76 7.19 -4.69
N ASN A 8 15.25 7.36 -5.91
CA ASN A 8 15.80 6.71 -7.11
C ASN A 8 17.25 7.13 -7.36
N GLY A 9 17.55 8.44 -7.30
CA GLY A 9 18.91 8.95 -7.49
C GLY A 9 19.91 8.38 -6.48
N ASN A 10 19.51 8.32 -5.20
CA ASN A 10 20.34 7.72 -4.16
C ASN A 10 20.51 6.21 -4.36
N GLY A 11 19.48 5.51 -4.85
CA GLY A 11 19.56 4.08 -5.18
C GLY A 11 20.62 3.77 -6.23
N GLU A 12 20.68 4.56 -7.32
CA GLU A 12 21.73 4.45 -8.34
C GLU A 12 23.11 4.81 -7.77
N GLN A 13 23.17 5.85 -6.95
CA GLN A 13 24.42 6.26 -6.31
C GLN A 13 24.99 5.17 -5.39
N THR A 14 24.15 4.43 -4.66
CA THR A 14 24.59 3.30 -3.82
C THR A 14 25.38 2.25 -4.60
N LEU A 15 25.02 2.04 -5.87
CA LEU A 15 25.68 1.08 -6.77
C LEU A 15 26.89 1.68 -7.50
N SER A 16 27.17 2.97 -7.30
CA SER A 16 28.25 3.66 -8.00
C SER A 16 29.63 3.40 -7.40
N ARG A 17 30.65 3.40 -8.27
CA ARG A 17 32.07 3.31 -7.86
C ARG A 17 32.53 4.55 -7.09
N ASP A 18 31.88 5.69 -7.30
CA ASP A 18 32.24 6.94 -6.65
C ASP A 18 31.90 6.91 -5.17
N ILE A 19 30.72 6.40 -4.80
CA ILE A 19 30.37 6.18 -3.39
C ILE A 19 31.30 5.15 -2.76
N TYR A 20 31.65 4.07 -3.47
CA TYR A 20 32.63 3.12 -2.97
C TYR A 20 33.98 3.80 -2.64
N ARG A 21 34.48 4.68 -3.52
CA ARG A 21 35.73 5.44 -3.29
C ARG A 21 35.60 6.46 -2.16
N LEU A 22 34.52 7.24 -2.11
CA LEU A 22 34.25 8.18 -1.01
C LEU A 22 34.18 7.44 0.33
N GLY A 23 33.59 6.24 0.32
CA GLY A 23 33.56 5.30 1.44
C GLY A 23 34.94 4.97 2.04
N HIS A 24 35.98 4.93 1.22
CA HIS A 24 37.35 4.63 1.69
C HIS A 24 38.15 5.87 2.06
N LEU A 25 37.75 7.06 1.56
CA LEU A 25 38.50 8.30 1.73
C LEU A 25 37.95 9.19 2.85
N PHE A 26 36.70 9.02 3.24
CA PHE A 26 36.13 9.79 4.35
C PHE A 26 36.64 9.31 5.70
N ASN A 27 37.01 10.27 6.54
CA ASN A 27 37.19 10.03 7.96
C ASN A 27 35.83 9.77 8.65
N PHE A 28 35.86 9.25 9.87
CA PHE A 28 34.66 8.80 10.59
C PHE A 28 33.54 9.86 10.65
N PHE A 29 33.85 11.11 11.00
CA PHE A 29 32.83 12.17 11.12
C PHE A 29 32.21 12.58 9.78
N ARG A 30 33.02 12.68 8.71
CA ARG A 30 32.49 12.93 7.36
C ARG A 30 31.67 11.77 6.85
N MET A 31 32.08 10.54 7.18
CA MET A 31 31.30 9.34 6.85
C MET A 31 29.93 9.36 7.53
N LEU A 32 29.87 9.72 8.81
CA LEU A 32 28.62 9.81 9.55
C LEU A 32 27.69 10.87 8.95
N SER A 33 28.21 12.05 8.64
CA SER A 33 27.45 13.11 7.97
C SER A 33 26.94 12.68 6.58
N PHE A 34 27.80 12.04 5.77
CA PHE A 34 27.43 11.51 4.48
C PHE A 34 26.35 10.42 4.58
N TYR A 35 26.48 9.52 5.56
CA TYR A 35 25.50 8.46 5.82
C TYR A 35 24.11 9.05 6.09
N PHE A 36 24.00 10.04 6.98
CA PHE A 36 22.71 10.63 7.35
C PHE A 36 22.09 11.54 6.28
N THR A 37 22.89 12.09 5.37
CA THR A 37 22.40 13.04 4.35
C THR A 37 22.17 12.41 2.97
N THR A 38 22.75 11.24 2.71
CA THR A 38 22.71 10.57 1.39
C THR A 38 22.25 9.12 1.51
N VAL A 39 23.00 8.16 0.94
CA VAL A 39 22.66 6.75 0.79
C VAL A 39 22.29 6.05 2.10
N GLY A 40 23.02 6.33 3.19
CA GLY A 40 22.80 5.67 4.47
C GLY A 40 21.41 5.89 5.05
N PHE A 41 20.85 7.09 4.88
CA PHE A 41 19.50 7.43 5.29
C PHE A 41 18.43 6.66 4.50
N TYR A 42 18.58 6.55 3.18
CA TYR A 42 17.65 5.80 2.34
C TYR A 42 17.76 4.29 2.58
N PHE A 43 18.98 3.78 2.81
CA PHE A 43 19.21 2.40 3.20
C PHE A 43 18.55 2.08 4.55
N SER A 44 18.73 2.95 5.55
CA SER A 44 18.09 2.80 6.86
C SER A 44 16.57 2.84 6.74
N THR A 45 16.03 3.74 5.91
CA THR A 45 14.59 3.83 5.62
C THR A 45 14.05 2.55 4.99
N LEU A 46 14.77 1.97 4.04
CA LEU A 46 14.43 0.68 3.44
C LEU A 46 14.41 -0.43 4.48
N LEU A 47 15.46 -0.52 5.32
CA LEU A 47 15.54 -1.51 6.39
C LEU A 47 14.40 -1.38 7.41
N THR A 48 14.01 -0.15 7.78
CA THR A 48 12.86 0.08 8.66
C THR A 48 11.58 -0.49 8.08
N VAL A 49 11.29 -0.22 6.80
CA VAL A 49 10.09 -0.76 6.14
C VAL A 49 10.17 -2.29 6.02
N LEU A 50 11.32 -2.84 5.62
CA LEU A 50 11.53 -4.29 5.55
C LEU A 50 11.35 -4.96 6.92
N THR A 51 11.81 -4.32 8.00
CA THR A 51 11.65 -4.84 9.37
C THR A 51 10.17 -4.96 9.74
N VAL A 52 9.31 -4.01 9.35
CA VAL A 52 7.85 -4.13 9.56
C VAL A 52 7.28 -5.35 8.84
N TYR A 53 7.69 -5.59 7.59
CA TYR A 53 7.28 -6.78 6.84
C TYR A 53 7.76 -8.08 7.49
N VAL A 54 9.06 -8.18 7.80
CA VAL A 54 9.65 -9.35 8.45
C VAL A 54 9.00 -9.62 9.80
N PHE A 55 8.76 -8.56 10.59
CA PHE A 55 8.07 -8.67 11.87
C PHE A 55 6.66 -9.23 11.72
N LEU A 56 5.84 -8.67 10.83
CA LEU A 56 4.45 -9.07 10.69
C LEU A 56 4.31 -10.48 10.08
N TYR A 57 5.07 -10.78 9.03
CA TYR A 57 5.12 -12.13 8.46
C TYR A 57 5.67 -13.15 9.47
N GLY A 58 6.74 -12.80 10.19
CA GLY A 58 7.33 -13.65 11.21
C GLY A 58 6.32 -13.98 12.31
N ARG A 59 5.63 -12.96 12.84
CA ARG A 59 4.55 -13.14 13.83
C ARG A 59 3.43 -14.02 13.32
N LEU A 60 2.97 -13.77 12.10
CA LEU A 60 1.93 -14.60 11.50
C LEU A 60 2.38 -16.06 11.35
N TYR A 61 3.60 -16.33 10.90
CA TYR A 61 4.11 -17.70 10.76
C TYR A 61 4.31 -18.41 12.11
N LEU A 62 4.65 -17.68 13.18
CA LEU A 62 4.69 -18.23 14.53
C LEU A 62 3.31 -18.70 15.00
N ILE A 63 2.25 -17.94 14.69
CA ILE A 63 0.87 -18.36 14.97
C ILE A 63 0.46 -19.55 14.11
N LEU A 64 0.70 -19.46 12.79
CA LEU A 64 0.24 -20.47 11.86
C LEU A 64 0.96 -21.82 12.06
N SER A 65 2.18 -21.82 12.59
CA SER A 65 2.89 -23.05 12.98
C SER A 65 2.41 -23.66 14.30
N GLY A 66 1.62 -22.94 15.11
CA GLY A 66 1.26 -23.33 16.46
C GLY A 66 2.39 -23.15 17.49
N LEU A 67 3.55 -22.64 17.07
CA LEU A 67 4.68 -22.39 17.97
C LEU A 67 4.34 -21.30 18.99
N GLU A 68 3.56 -20.29 18.59
CA GLU A 68 3.09 -19.26 19.52
C GLU A 68 2.19 -19.83 20.62
N GLU A 69 1.37 -20.84 20.31
CA GLU A 69 0.58 -21.53 21.33
C GLU A 69 1.46 -22.32 22.31
N GLY A 70 2.46 -23.05 21.80
CA GLY A 70 3.44 -23.74 22.66
C GLY A 70 4.28 -22.80 23.52
N LEU A 71 4.69 -21.65 22.99
CA LEU A 71 5.37 -20.61 23.77
C LEU A 71 4.45 -19.96 24.81
N SER A 72 3.15 -19.86 24.51
CA SER A 72 2.17 -19.29 25.43
C SER A 72 1.85 -20.20 26.61
N THR A 73 2.07 -21.52 26.51
CA THR A 73 1.87 -22.46 27.62
C THR A 73 3.05 -22.51 28.60
N GLU A 74 4.19 -21.93 28.22
CA GLU A 74 5.40 -21.89 29.06
C GLU A 74 5.32 -20.75 30.11
N PRO A 75 5.29 -21.07 31.42
CA PRO A 75 5.08 -20.09 32.48
C PRO A 75 6.22 -19.06 32.60
N VAL A 76 7.43 -19.40 32.15
CA VAL A 76 8.59 -18.49 32.11
C VAL A 76 8.35 -17.32 31.15
N ILE A 77 7.53 -17.51 30.12
CA ILE A 77 7.35 -16.52 29.05
C ILE A 77 6.05 -15.72 29.23
N GLN A 78 5.02 -16.28 29.90
CA GLN A 78 3.75 -15.59 30.20
C GLN A 78 3.90 -14.35 31.10
N GLY A 79 4.98 -14.27 31.88
CA GLY A 79 5.19 -13.25 32.90
C GLY A 79 6.35 -12.29 32.64
N ASN A 80 6.67 -11.98 31.38
CA ASN A 80 7.80 -11.12 31.01
C ASN A 80 7.55 -9.61 31.29
N LYS A 81 7.27 -9.28 32.56
CA LYS A 81 7.25 -7.89 33.06
C LYS A 81 8.50 -7.09 32.63
N PRO A 82 9.73 -7.66 32.66
CA PRO A 82 10.91 -6.94 32.18
C PRO A 82 10.84 -6.53 30.71
N LEU A 83 10.24 -7.36 29.84
CA LEU A 83 10.06 -7.02 28.43
C LEU A 83 9.03 -5.90 28.26
N GLN A 84 7.92 -5.97 29.01
CA GLN A 84 6.89 -4.92 28.97
C GLN A 84 7.44 -3.58 29.51
N GLU A 85 8.20 -3.61 30.59
CA GLU A 85 8.88 -2.44 31.15
C GLU A 85 9.94 -1.89 30.19
N ALA A 86 10.72 -2.75 29.53
CA ALA A 86 11.69 -2.34 28.51
C ALA A 86 11.00 -1.70 27.28
N LEU A 87 9.89 -2.27 26.80
CA LEU A 87 9.11 -1.71 25.68
C LEU A 87 8.43 -0.39 26.07
N ALA A 88 7.91 -0.28 27.29
CA ALA A 88 7.34 0.95 27.80
C ALA A 88 8.41 2.05 27.95
N SER A 89 9.57 1.70 28.51
CA SER A 89 10.73 2.58 28.63
C SER A 89 11.22 3.05 27.26
N GLN A 90 11.38 2.12 26.31
CA GLN A 90 11.74 2.44 24.93
C GLN A 90 10.72 3.40 24.29
N SER A 91 9.43 3.12 24.40
CA SER A 91 8.36 3.94 23.81
C SER A 91 8.35 5.34 24.41
N PHE A 92 8.53 5.45 25.73
CA PHE A 92 8.62 6.74 26.43
C PHE A 92 9.87 7.53 25.99
N SER A 93 11.04 6.90 25.95
CA SER A 93 12.28 7.54 25.49
C SER A 93 12.21 7.95 24.01
N GLN A 94 11.55 7.17 23.16
CA GLN A 94 11.36 7.48 21.74
C GLN A 94 10.41 8.65 21.53
N ILE A 95 9.22 8.67 22.17
CA ILE A 95 8.22 9.73 21.99
C ILE A 95 8.69 11.05 22.61
N GLY A 96 9.26 11.00 23.81
CA GLY A 96 9.60 12.20 24.58
C GLY A 96 10.96 12.79 24.21
N PHE A 97 12.03 11.99 24.31
CA PHE A 97 13.40 12.52 24.31
C PHE A 97 14.04 12.49 22.92
N LEU A 98 13.98 11.36 22.20
CA LEU A 98 14.69 11.23 20.92
C LEU A 98 14.05 12.06 19.81
N MET A 99 12.72 12.25 19.82
CA MET A 99 12.03 13.10 18.84
C MET A 99 12.27 14.60 19.08
N SER A 100 12.57 15.04 20.30
CA SER A 100 12.84 16.45 20.61
C SER A 100 14.28 16.87 20.32
N LEU A 101 15.23 15.94 20.24
CA LEU A 101 16.65 16.23 20.00
C LEU A 101 16.90 16.94 18.65
N PRO A 102 16.34 16.50 17.50
CA PRO A 102 16.52 17.20 16.24
C PRO A 102 16.00 18.64 16.30
N MET A 103 14.83 18.86 16.90
CA MET A 103 14.24 20.20 17.06
C MET A 103 15.10 21.10 17.96
N MET A 104 15.69 20.54 19.02
CA MET A 104 16.62 21.26 19.89
C MET A 104 17.88 21.68 19.14
N VAL A 105 18.42 20.82 18.27
CA VAL A 105 19.59 21.14 17.43
C VAL A 105 19.24 22.22 16.42
N GLU A 106 18.11 22.10 15.72
CA GLU A 106 17.62 23.11 14.77
C GLU A 106 17.44 24.47 15.46
N THR A 107 16.74 24.51 16.59
CA THR A 107 16.54 25.73 17.37
C THR A 107 17.86 26.30 17.91
N SER A 108 18.80 25.44 18.28
CA SER A 108 20.13 25.87 18.73
C SER A 108 20.93 26.55 17.63
N LEU A 109 20.75 26.11 16.38
CA LEU A 109 21.38 26.70 15.21
C LEU A 109 20.69 28.02 14.80
N GLU A 110 19.36 28.09 14.90
CA GLU A 110 18.59 29.28 14.47
C GLU A 110 18.59 30.42 15.50
N LYS A 111 18.40 30.09 16.78
CA LYS A 111 18.16 31.06 17.88
C LYS A 111 19.28 31.09 18.92
N GLY A 112 20.28 30.23 18.77
CA GLY A 112 21.40 30.07 19.69
C GLY A 112 21.12 29.08 20.83
N ILE A 113 22.19 28.48 21.36
CA ILE A 113 22.14 27.38 22.35
C ILE A 113 21.39 27.79 23.63
N HIS A 114 21.58 29.04 24.10
CA HIS A 114 20.92 29.53 25.31
C HIS A 114 19.40 29.66 25.14
N SER A 115 18.93 30.21 24.01
CA SER A 115 17.50 30.28 23.70
C SER A 115 16.93 28.87 23.61
N ALA A 116 17.57 27.99 22.84
CA ALA A 116 17.11 26.61 22.67
C ALA A 116 17.03 25.84 24.01
N PHE A 117 18.00 26.04 24.91
CA PHE A 117 18.00 25.40 26.23
C PHE A 117 16.91 25.96 27.15
N THR A 118 16.70 27.28 27.14
CA THR A 118 15.63 27.94 27.91
C THR A 118 14.25 27.50 27.41
N ASP A 119 14.07 27.48 26.09
CA ASP A 119 12.86 27.05 25.40
C ASP A 119 12.55 25.56 25.64
N TYR A 120 13.59 24.74 25.75
CA TYR A 120 13.49 23.31 26.08
C TYR A 120 13.12 23.06 27.55
N ILE A 121 13.79 23.71 28.51
CA ILE A 121 13.50 23.56 29.95
C ILE A 121 12.09 24.08 30.29
N LEU A 122 11.69 25.20 29.70
CA LEU A 122 10.34 25.75 29.90
C LEU A 122 9.27 24.94 29.15
N MET A 123 9.66 23.98 28.30
CA MET A 123 8.78 23.09 27.53
C MET A 123 7.69 23.83 26.72
N GLN A 124 7.89 25.12 26.41
CA GLN A 124 6.90 25.97 25.75
C GLN A 124 6.94 25.84 24.22
N LEU A 125 8.14 25.90 23.62
CA LEU A 125 8.33 25.76 22.17
C LEU A 125 8.24 24.32 21.65
N PRO A 126 8.93 23.33 22.24
CA PRO A 126 8.86 21.97 21.71
C PRO A 126 7.45 21.39 21.82
N LEU A 127 6.65 21.78 22.81
CA LEU A 127 5.28 21.32 22.95
C LEU A 127 4.34 21.97 21.92
N SER A 128 4.45 23.29 21.69
CA SER A 128 3.60 23.98 20.72
C SER A 128 3.88 23.52 19.30
N ASP A 129 5.15 23.41 18.90
CA ASP A 129 5.55 22.92 17.59
C ASP A 129 5.23 21.43 17.41
N PHE A 130 5.38 20.61 18.46
CA PHE A 130 4.93 19.23 18.45
C PHE A 130 3.41 19.14 18.24
N ILE A 131 2.61 19.90 18.99
CA ILE A 131 1.15 19.92 18.83
C ILE A 131 0.77 20.39 17.42
N LEU A 132 1.40 21.44 16.91
CA LEU A 132 1.16 21.95 15.56
C LEU A 132 1.50 20.90 14.49
N MET A 133 2.64 20.21 14.61
CA MET A 133 3.03 19.13 13.71
C MET A 133 1.99 18.00 13.69
N HIS A 134 1.45 17.64 14.86
CA HIS A 134 0.40 16.60 14.96
C HIS A 134 -0.92 17.06 14.34
N LEU A 135 -1.32 18.31 14.59
CA LEU A 135 -2.54 18.90 14.02
C LEU A 135 -2.45 19.04 12.49
N GLN A 136 -1.27 19.34 11.97
CA GLN A 136 -0.97 19.39 10.52
C GLN A 136 -0.73 18.01 9.90
N LEU A 137 -0.96 16.93 10.66
CA LEU A 137 -0.83 15.54 10.21
C LEU A 137 0.60 15.17 9.76
N GLY A 138 1.62 15.81 10.34
CA GLY A 138 3.04 15.51 10.12
C GLY A 138 3.38 14.02 10.24
N PRO A 139 2.92 13.29 11.29
CA PRO A 139 3.15 11.85 11.40
C PRO A 139 2.64 11.04 10.19
N ILE A 140 1.49 11.43 9.62
CA ILE A 140 0.91 10.82 8.41
C ILE A 140 1.80 11.15 7.21
N PHE A 141 2.22 12.40 7.06
CA PHE A 141 3.11 12.82 5.96
C PHE A 141 4.46 12.07 5.99
N PHE A 142 5.12 12.01 7.15
CA PHE A 142 6.43 11.37 7.28
C PHE A 142 6.35 9.85 7.11
N THR A 143 5.32 9.20 7.65
CA THR A 143 5.11 7.75 7.47
C THR A 143 4.79 7.41 6.01
N PHE A 144 4.07 8.28 5.30
CA PHE A 144 3.86 8.14 3.86
C PHE A 144 5.15 8.37 3.06
N SER A 145 5.92 9.41 3.40
CA SER A 145 7.22 9.70 2.77
C SER A 145 8.22 8.55 2.96
N LEU A 146 8.23 7.91 4.14
CA LEU A 146 9.01 6.71 4.43
C LEU A 146 8.72 5.59 3.42
N GLY A 147 7.44 5.32 3.14
CA GLY A 147 7.01 4.32 2.16
C GLY A 147 7.47 4.66 0.74
N THR A 148 7.36 5.94 0.35
CA THR A 148 7.87 6.43 -0.94
C THR A 148 9.36 6.18 -1.07
N LYS A 149 10.15 6.63 -0.08
CA LYS A 149 11.61 6.49 -0.08
C LYS A 149 12.02 5.02 -0.17
N ALA A 150 11.45 4.16 0.67
CA ALA A 150 11.76 2.74 0.69
C ALA A 150 11.40 2.03 -0.63
N HIS A 151 10.24 2.30 -1.21
CA HIS A 151 9.82 1.65 -2.46
C HIS A 151 10.75 2.01 -3.63
N TYR A 152 10.98 3.29 -3.86
CA TYR A 152 11.75 3.76 -5.02
C TYR A 152 13.24 3.46 -4.87
N TYR A 153 13.79 3.62 -3.66
CA TYR A 153 15.17 3.22 -3.36
C TYR A 153 15.38 1.70 -3.53
N GLY A 154 14.51 0.88 -2.93
CA GLY A 154 14.61 -0.59 -3.02
C GLY A 154 14.43 -1.14 -4.44
N ARG A 155 13.48 -0.59 -5.20
CA ARG A 155 13.28 -0.96 -6.62
C ARG A 155 14.52 -0.67 -7.45
N THR A 156 15.13 0.49 -7.24
CA THR A 156 16.36 0.89 -7.95
C THR A 156 17.52 -0.03 -7.58
N LEU A 157 17.66 -0.43 -6.31
CA LEU A 157 18.69 -1.39 -5.90
C LEU A 157 18.54 -2.77 -6.56
N LEU A 158 17.31 -3.27 -6.70
CA LEU A 158 17.05 -4.62 -7.22
C LEU A 158 17.11 -4.70 -8.75
N HIS A 159 16.62 -3.67 -9.44
CA HIS A 159 16.44 -3.72 -10.90
C HIS A 159 17.30 -2.71 -11.66
N GLY A 160 17.87 -1.72 -10.98
CA GLY A 160 18.44 -0.53 -11.63
C GLY A 160 17.39 0.25 -12.41
N CYS A 161 17.86 1.15 -13.27
CA CYS A 161 17.05 1.93 -14.21
C CYS A 161 16.12 2.95 -13.51
N ALA A 162 16.71 3.87 -12.75
CA ALA A 162 16.03 5.07 -12.30
C ALA A 162 15.49 5.90 -13.49
N GLN A 163 14.19 5.84 -13.75
CA GLN A 163 13.56 6.72 -14.72
C GLN A 163 13.40 8.12 -14.13
N TYR A 164 13.81 9.14 -14.90
CA TYR A 164 13.56 10.54 -14.55
C TYR A 164 12.07 10.86 -14.70
N GLY A 165 11.37 10.94 -13.58
CA GLY A 165 10.03 11.53 -13.51
C GLY A 165 10.14 13.05 -13.38
N GLY A 166 9.61 13.78 -14.36
CA GLY A 166 9.50 15.24 -14.26
C GLY A 166 8.64 15.63 -13.06
N VAL A 167 9.21 16.36 -12.10
CA VAL A 167 8.42 17.02 -11.06
C VAL A 167 7.87 18.29 -11.70
N GLY A 168 6.61 18.26 -12.13
CA GLY A 168 5.96 19.43 -12.69
C GLY A 168 6.02 20.60 -11.69
N ARG A 169 6.39 21.80 -12.15
CA ARG A 169 6.23 23.04 -11.37
C ARG A 169 4.80 23.53 -11.53
N GLY A 170 3.84 22.77 -11.00
CA GLY A 170 2.44 23.20 -10.92
C GLY A 170 2.21 24.05 -9.67
N PHE A 171 1.10 24.78 -9.62
CA PHE A 171 0.61 25.33 -8.36
C PHE A 171 0.32 24.18 -7.40
N ALA A 172 0.88 24.22 -6.19
CA ALA A 172 0.73 23.18 -5.16
C ALA A 172 -0.72 22.97 -4.67
N VAL A 173 -1.67 23.73 -5.23
CA VAL A 173 -3.03 23.94 -4.71
C VAL A 173 -4.11 23.36 -5.65
N VAL A 174 -3.71 22.51 -6.61
CA VAL A 174 -4.64 21.90 -7.58
C VAL A 174 -5.05 20.51 -7.10
N HIS A 175 -6.36 20.25 -7.16
CA HIS A 175 -6.92 18.91 -6.92
C HIS A 175 -6.38 17.90 -7.93
N ALA A 176 -5.71 16.86 -7.45
CA ALA A 176 -5.29 15.71 -8.24
C ALA A 176 -6.44 14.70 -8.32
N LYS A 177 -6.77 14.24 -9.53
CA LYS A 177 -7.84 13.26 -9.74
C LYS A 177 -7.53 11.95 -9.05
N PHE A 178 -8.55 11.20 -8.63
CA PHE A 178 -8.38 9.84 -8.10
C PHE A 178 -7.57 8.94 -9.03
N SER A 179 -7.84 8.97 -10.35
CA SER A 179 -7.09 8.16 -11.32
C SER A 179 -5.60 8.48 -11.36
N GLU A 180 -5.23 9.74 -11.12
CA GLU A 180 -3.84 10.18 -11.06
C GLU A 180 -3.17 9.72 -9.77
N ASN A 181 -3.80 9.96 -8.62
CA ASN A 181 -3.31 9.45 -7.32
C ASN A 181 -3.14 7.93 -7.34
N TYR A 182 -4.09 7.22 -7.95
CA TYR A 182 -4.04 5.78 -8.12
C TYR A 182 -2.82 5.33 -8.93
N ARG A 183 -2.59 5.95 -10.10
CA ARG A 183 -1.43 5.63 -10.95
C ARG A 183 -0.08 5.87 -10.24
N LEU A 184 0.01 6.92 -9.41
CA LEU A 184 1.24 7.31 -8.75
C LEU A 184 1.57 6.44 -7.53
N TYR A 185 0.55 6.01 -6.79
CA TYR A 185 0.73 5.37 -5.48
C TYR A 185 0.30 3.90 -5.42
N SER A 186 -0.28 3.33 -6.49
CA SER A 186 -0.72 1.92 -6.53
C SER A 186 0.37 0.94 -6.07
N ARG A 187 1.56 0.98 -6.69
CA ARG A 187 2.66 0.04 -6.37
C ARG A 187 3.47 0.40 -5.13
N SER A 188 3.61 1.70 -4.88
CA SER A 188 4.46 2.19 -3.79
C SER A 188 3.77 2.09 -2.44
N HIS A 189 2.44 2.27 -2.38
CA HIS A 189 1.70 2.35 -1.14
C HIS A 189 0.45 1.47 -1.13
N PHE A 190 -0.43 1.54 -2.14
CA PHE A 190 -1.76 0.93 -2.00
C PHE A 190 -1.72 -0.60 -1.95
N VAL A 191 -1.04 -1.25 -2.90
CA VAL A 191 -0.85 -2.70 -2.89
C VAL A 191 -0.17 -3.14 -1.60
N LYS A 192 0.87 -2.42 -1.18
CA LYS A 192 1.66 -2.71 0.02
C LYS A 192 0.85 -2.55 1.32
N GLY A 193 0.04 -1.50 1.40
CA GLY A 193 -0.84 -1.21 2.52
C GLY A 193 -1.96 -2.24 2.63
N ILE A 194 -2.53 -2.69 1.50
CA ILE A 194 -3.52 -3.77 1.48
C ILE A 194 -2.90 -5.11 1.86
N GLU A 195 -1.67 -5.40 1.43
CA GLU A 195 -0.93 -6.59 1.87
C GLU A 195 -0.76 -6.58 3.41
N LEU A 196 -0.24 -5.48 3.97
CA LEU A 196 -0.11 -5.34 5.42
C LEU A 196 -1.46 -5.40 6.16
N MET A 197 -2.52 -4.81 5.58
CA MET A 197 -3.88 -4.89 6.13
C MET A 197 -4.38 -6.32 6.19
N ILE A 198 -4.21 -7.10 5.11
CA ILE A 198 -4.62 -8.52 5.06
C ILE A 198 -3.84 -9.34 6.10
N LEU A 199 -2.53 -9.08 6.24
CA LEU A 199 -1.70 -9.74 7.24
C LEU A 199 -2.14 -9.39 8.67
N LEU A 200 -2.46 -8.13 8.95
CA LEU A 200 -2.98 -7.70 10.25
C LEU A 200 -4.35 -8.31 10.57
N LEU A 201 -5.25 -8.37 9.58
CA LEU A 201 -6.54 -9.03 9.75
C LEU A 201 -6.38 -10.52 10.04
N ALA A 202 -5.49 -11.21 9.30
CA ALA A 202 -5.17 -12.60 9.58
C ALA A 202 -4.55 -12.77 10.98
N TYR A 203 -3.60 -11.90 11.36
CA TYR A 203 -3.01 -11.89 12.69
C TYR A 203 -4.08 -11.68 13.79
N GLN A 204 -5.05 -10.81 13.58
CA GLN A 204 -6.13 -10.56 14.53
C GLN A 204 -7.15 -11.72 14.62
N ILE A 205 -7.38 -12.44 13.52
CA ILE A 205 -8.30 -13.60 13.49
C ILE A 205 -7.67 -14.83 14.17
N PHE A 206 -6.38 -15.10 13.91
CA PHE A 206 -5.70 -16.31 14.40
C PHE A 206 -4.85 -16.10 15.65
N GLY A 207 -4.49 -14.85 15.96
CA GLY A 207 -3.62 -14.52 17.09
C GLY A 207 -4.29 -14.75 18.44
N LYS A 208 -3.53 -15.31 19.37
CA LYS A 208 -3.88 -15.36 20.80
C LYS A 208 -3.17 -14.21 21.51
N CYS A 209 -3.86 -13.49 22.41
CA CYS A 209 -3.31 -12.32 23.11
C CYS A 209 -2.17 -12.69 24.07
N TYR A 210 -0.96 -12.82 23.54
CA TYR A 210 0.26 -13.05 24.31
C TYR A 210 0.61 -11.82 25.16
N GLY A 211 0.40 -11.89 26.48
CA GLY A 211 0.66 -10.77 27.41
C GLY A 211 -0.51 -9.80 27.61
N GLY A 212 -1.73 -10.20 27.25
CA GLY A 212 -2.95 -9.39 27.43
C GLY A 212 -3.30 -8.51 26.23
N ALA A 213 -4.56 -8.12 26.14
CA ALA A 213 -5.10 -7.38 24.99
C ALA A 213 -4.36 -6.05 24.71
N VAL A 214 -3.81 -5.42 25.75
CA VAL A 214 -3.12 -4.13 25.67
C VAL A 214 -1.79 -4.22 24.94
N SER A 215 -0.96 -5.24 25.22
CA SER A 215 0.34 -5.42 24.56
C SER A 215 0.18 -5.69 23.07
N HIS A 216 -0.74 -6.61 22.73
CA HIS A 216 -1.09 -6.90 21.34
C HIS A 216 -1.63 -5.66 20.61
N PHE A 217 -2.49 -4.87 21.27
CA PHE A 217 -3.00 -3.62 20.71
C PHE A 217 -1.88 -2.59 20.49
N MET A 218 -0.98 -2.39 21.45
CA MET A 218 0.13 -1.45 21.34
C MET A 218 1.12 -1.80 20.22
N ILE A 219 1.36 -3.08 19.98
CA ILE A 219 2.22 -3.54 18.88
C ILE A 219 1.54 -3.31 17.53
N THR A 220 0.25 -3.62 17.43
CA THR A 220 -0.48 -3.60 16.16
C THR A 220 -0.94 -2.21 15.74
N ILE A 221 -1.21 -1.29 16.69
CA ILE A 221 -1.70 0.07 16.38
C ILE A 221 -0.74 0.86 15.51
N SER A 222 0.58 0.71 15.72
CA SER A 222 1.60 1.38 14.91
C SER A 222 1.60 0.91 13.45
N ILE A 223 1.35 -0.39 13.22
CA ILE A 223 1.26 -0.95 11.87
C ILE A 223 -0.08 -0.57 11.24
N TRP A 224 -1.18 -0.57 11.99
CA TRP A 224 -2.48 -0.05 11.53
C TRP A 224 -2.40 1.42 11.13
N PHE A 225 -1.67 2.25 11.90
CA PHE A 225 -1.42 3.64 11.57
C PHE A 225 -0.64 3.79 10.25
N MET A 226 0.39 2.96 10.05
CA MET A 226 1.15 2.91 8.81
C MET A 226 0.28 2.49 7.61
N VAL A 227 -0.58 1.47 7.78
CA VAL A 227 -1.55 1.03 6.76
C VAL A 227 -2.52 2.16 6.40
N GLY A 228 -3.17 2.77 7.40
CA GLY A 228 -4.11 3.87 7.17
C GLY A 228 -3.45 5.05 6.45
N THR A 229 -2.22 5.38 6.86
CA THR A 229 -1.41 6.41 6.22
C THR A 229 -1.11 6.07 4.75
N TRP A 230 -0.64 4.87 4.44
CA TRP A 230 -0.31 4.46 3.08
C TRP A 230 -1.52 4.42 2.15
N LEU A 231 -2.69 4.05 2.66
CA LEU A 231 -3.92 3.98 1.87
C LEU A 231 -4.56 5.35 1.65
N PHE A 232 -4.54 6.24 2.65
CA PHE A 232 -5.39 7.45 2.62
C PHE A 232 -4.65 8.79 2.61
N ALA A 233 -3.34 8.85 2.90
CA ALA A 233 -2.59 10.11 2.86
C ALA A 233 -2.69 10.86 1.51
N PRO A 234 -2.64 10.20 0.33
CA PRO A 234 -2.78 10.90 -0.94
C PRO A 234 -4.08 11.68 -1.08
N PHE A 235 -5.18 11.19 -0.49
CA PHE A 235 -6.49 11.85 -0.54
C PHE A 235 -6.61 12.93 0.54
N LEU A 236 -6.02 12.67 1.72
CA LEU A 236 -6.02 13.58 2.86
C LEU A 236 -5.22 14.87 2.59
N PHE A 237 -4.10 14.76 1.87
CA PHE A 237 -3.30 15.92 1.45
C PHE A 237 -3.69 16.47 0.07
N ASN A 238 -4.77 15.97 -0.54
CA ASN A 238 -5.26 16.46 -1.82
C ASN A 238 -6.21 17.65 -1.62
N PRO A 239 -5.93 18.83 -2.21
CA PRO A 239 -6.87 19.95 -2.20
C PRO A 239 -8.24 19.53 -2.75
N SER A 240 -9.34 19.93 -2.11
CA SER A 240 -10.71 19.46 -2.42
C SER A 240 -10.88 17.92 -2.46
N GLY A 241 -10.03 17.16 -1.76
CA GLY A 241 -10.01 15.70 -1.79
C GLY A 241 -11.27 15.03 -1.25
N PHE A 242 -12.08 15.74 -0.46
CA PHE A 242 -13.36 15.27 0.06
C PHE A 242 -14.56 16.12 -0.41
N GLU A 243 -14.42 16.82 -1.54
CA GLU A 243 -15.54 17.56 -2.13
C GLU A 243 -16.41 16.61 -2.98
N TRP A 244 -17.69 16.43 -2.61
CA TRP A 244 -18.58 15.46 -3.25
C TRP A 244 -18.62 15.56 -4.79
N GLN A 245 -18.73 16.78 -5.33
CA GLN A 245 -18.78 16.99 -6.78
C GLN A 245 -17.50 16.48 -7.47
N LYS A 246 -16.33 16.74 -6.87
CA LYS A 246 -15.05 16.27 -7.39
C LYS A 246 -14.92 14.75 -7.34
N ILE A 247 -15.38 14.14 -6.25
CA ILE A 247 -15.38 12.69 -6.11
C ILE A 247 -16.27 12.00 -7.15
N VAL A 248 -17.43 12.57 -7.47
CA VAL A 248 -18.29 12.05 -8.55
C VAL A 248 -17.60 12.15 -9.91
N ASP A 249 -16.95 13.27 -10.21
CA ASP A 249 -16.17 13.45 -11.45
C ASP A 249 -15.00 12.46 -11.52
N ASP A 250 -14.30 12.26 -10.40
CA ASP A 250 -13.19 11.33 -10.25
C ASP A 250 -13.60 9.87 -10.45
N TRP A 251 -14.79 9.50 -9.99
CA TRP A 251 -15.36 8.17 -10.23
C TRP A 251 -15.58 7.92 -11.72
N ALA A 252 -16.11 8.90 -12.43
CA ALA A 252 -16.34 8.80 -13.87
C ALA A 252 -15.01 8.72 -14.65
N ASP A 253 -14.02 9.54 -14.27
CA ASP A 253 -12.69 9.55 -14.86
C ASP A 253 -11.96 8.21 -14.62
N TRP A 254 -11.98 7.69 -13.39
CA TRP A 254 -11.36 6.41 -13.04
C TRP A 254 -12.04 5.24 -13.77
N ASN A 255 -13.37 5.21 -13.83
CA ASN A 255 -14.10 4.18 -14.58
C ASN A 255 -13.79 4.20 -16.08
N LYS A 256 -13.63 5.39 -16.65
CA LYS A 256 -13.20 5.54 -18.04
C LYS A 256 -11.77 5.02 -18.24
N TRP A 257 -10.85 5.42 -17.37
CA TRP A 257 -9.44 5.00 -17.41
C TRP A 257 -9.27 3.48 -17.25
N ILE A 258 -9.95 2.87 -16.26
CA ILE A 258 -9.88 1.43 -15.99
C ILE A 258 -10.53 0.61 -17.10
N THR A 259 -11.47 1.17 -17.88
CA THR A 259 -12.18 0.43 -18.95
C THR A 259 -11.53 0.57 -20.32
N ASN A 260 -10.89 1.71 -20.60
CA ASN A 260 -10.27 1.99 -21.90
C ASN A 260 -9.25 0.91 -22.28
N GLN A 261 -9.25 0.51 -23.55
CA GLN A 261 -8.22 -0.37 -24.10
C GLN A 261 -6.94 0.43 -24.33
N GLY A 262 -5.81 -0.23 -24.10
CA GLY A 262 -4.49 0.32 -24.41
C GLY A 262 -4.15 0.17 -25.89
N GLY A 263 -2.93 0.55 -26.24
CA GLY A 263 -2.40 0.40 -27.59
C GLY A 263 -1.08 1.14 -27.75
N ILE A 264 -0.39 0.88 -28.86
CA ILE A 264 0.86 1.56 -29.21
C ILE A 264 0.55 3.07 -29.31
N GLY A 265 1.27 3.90 -28.55
CA GLY A 265 1.11 5.35 -28.54
C GLY A 265 -0.02 5.90 -27.64
N VAL A 266 -0.79 5.05 -26.95
CA VAL A 266 -1.81 5.52 -25.99
C VAL A 266 -1.15 5.88 -24.66
N SER A 267 -1.31 7.15 -24.23
CA SER A 267 -0.76 7.64 -22.97
C SER A 267 -1.25 6.82 -21.74
N PRO A 268 -0.37 6.50 -20.78
CA PRO A 268 -0.72 5.87 -19.49
C PRO A 268 -1.85 6.57 -18.72
N GLU A 269 -2.00 7.88 -18.91
CA GLU A 269 -3.03 8.67 -18.24
C GLU A 269 -4.43 8.39 -18.77
N LYS A 270 -4.56 7.89 -20.01
CA LYS A 270 -5.84 7.67 -20.69
C LYS A 270 -6.32 6.22 -20.60
N SER A 271 -5.41 5.28 -20.36
CA SER A 271 -5.72 3.84 -20.35
C SER A 271 -4.94 3.09 -19.27
N TRP A 272 -5.67 2.31 -18.47
CA TRP A 272 -5.09 1.41 -17.47
C TRP A 272 -4.11 0.42 -18.08
N GLU A 273 -4.40 -0.10 -19.28
CA GLU A 273 -3.55 -1.10 -19.91
C GLU A 273 -2.18 -0.53 -20.28
N SER A 274 -2.13 0.67 -20.86
CA SER A 274 -0.87 1.37 -21.14
C SER A 274 -0.09 1.70 -19.86
N TRP A 275 -0.79 2.09 -18.79
CA TRP A 275 -0.16 2.33 -17.48
C TRP A 275 0.40 1.04 -16.87
N TRP A 276 -0.36 -0.05 -16.91
CA TRP A 276 0.05 -1.35 -16.37
C TRP A 276 1.32 -1.88 -17.04
N GLU A 277 1.37 -1.78 -18.37
CA GLU A 277 2.53 -2.19 -19.16
C GLU A 277 3.75 -1.31 -18.86
N LYS A 278 3.57 0.01 -18.72
CA LYS A 278 4.64 0.94 -18.34
C LYS A 278 5.17 0.66 -16.94
N GLU A 279 4.29 0.39 -15.97
CA GLU A 279 4.69 0.17 -14.58
C GLU A 279 5.65 -1.02 -14.42
N GLN A 280 5.49 -2.06 -15.26
CA GLN A 280 6.33 -3.26 -15.27
C GLN A 280 7.56 -3.17 -16.17
N GLU A 281 7.76 -2.06 -16.88
CA GLU A 281 8.82 -1.93 -17.88
C GLU A 281 10.22 -2.22 -17.30
N HIS A 282 10.45 -1.81 -16.05
CA HIS A 282 11.70 -2.08 -15.32
C HIS A 282 12.09 -3.57 -15.24
N LEU A 283 11.11 -4.48 -15.21
CA LEU A 283 11.37 -5.92 -15.15
C LEU A 283 11.99 -6.44 -16.46
N ARG A 284 11.72 -5.79 -17.60
CA ARG A 284 12.31 -6.15 -18.90
C ARG A 284 13.82 -5.93 -18.96
N TYR A 285 14.30 -4.93 -18.22
CA TYR A 285 15.71 -4.55 -18.18
C TYR A 285 16.42 -5.09 -16.93
N SER A 286 15.70 -5.81 -16.06
CA SER A 286 16.29 -6.36 -14.84
C SER A 286 17.19 -7.56 -15.13
N GLY A 287 18.31 -7.64 -14.41
CA GLY A 287 19.18 -8.82 -14.44
C GLY A 287 18.52 -10.07 -13.85
N LYS A 288 19.08 -11.24 -14.16
CA LYS A 288 18.57 -12.55 -13.69
C LYS A 288 18.39 -12.62 -12.16
N CYS A 289 19.32 -12.03 -11.41
CA CYS A 289 19.25 -11.98 -9.95
C CYS A 289 18.00 -11.22 -9.46
N GLY A 290 17.70 -10.05 -10.04
CA GLY A 290 16.51 -9.27 -9.69
C GLY A 290 15.21 -10.02 -9.97
N ILE A 291 15.13 -10.73 -11.11
CA ILE A 291 13.98 -11.57 -11.46
C ILE A 291 13.83 -12.74 -10.47
N ILE A 292 14.92 -13.41 -10.10
CA ILE A 292 14.90 -14.50 -9.10
C ILE A 292 14.42 -13.98 -7.74
N VAL A 293 14.90 -12.80 -7.31
CA VAL A 293 14.46 -12.18 -6.06
C VAL A 293 12.98 -11.84 -6.10
N GLU A 294 12.43 -11.32 -7.20
CA GLU A 294 10.99 -11.07 -7.35
C GLU A 294 10.15 -12.34 -7.21
N ILE A 295 10.58 -13.43 -7.88
CA ILE A 295 9.91 -14.73 -7.77
C ILE A 295 9.99 -15.25 -6.32
N PHE A 296 11.18 -15.21 -5.71
CA PHE A 296 11.38 -15.65 -4.33
C PHE A 296 10.53 -14.87 -3.34
N LEU A 297 10.47 -13.54 -3.49
CA LEU A 297 9.60 -12.69 -2.69
C LEU A 297 8.13 -13.05 -2.91
N ALA A 298 7.69 -13.35 -4.13
CA ALA A 298 6.31 -13.76 -4.40
C ALA A 298 5.94 -15.13 -3.79
N LEU A 299 6.91 -16.03 -3.57
CA LEU A 299 6.67 -17.34 -2.93
C LEU A 299 6.04 -17.22 -1.53
N ARG A 300 6.25 -16.08 -0.84
CA ARG A 300 5.67 -15.82 0.50
C ARG A 300 4.14 -15.94 0.51
N PHE A 301 3.47 -15.58 -0.58
CA PHE A 301 2.00 -15.65 -0.65
C PHE A 301 1.48 -17.09 -0.67
N PHE A 302 2.26 -18.02 -1.21
CA PHE A 302 1.90 -19.44 -1.25
C PHE A 302 2.12 -20.11 0.10
N ILE A 303 3.19 -19.72 0.81
CA ILE A 303 3.45 -20.16 2.20
C ILE A 303 2.35 -19.63 3.12
N TYR A 304 1.98 -18.36 2.97
CA TYR A 304 0.86 -17.73 3.67
C TYR A 304 -0.45 -18.49 3.47
N GLN A 305 -0.81 -18.81 2.22
CA GLN A 305 -2.02 -19.58 1.91
C GLN A 305 -1.99 -20.97 2.57
N TYR A 306 -0.85 -21.67 2.48
CA TYR A 306 -0.68 -22.98 3.10
C TYR A 306 -0.91 -22.91 4.61
N GLY A 307 -0.30 -21.94 5.29
CA GLY A 307 -0.46 -21.76 6.73
C GLY A 307 -1.92 -21.46 7.14
N LEU A 308 -2.65 -20.65 6.37
CA LEU A 308 -4.07 -20.38 6.63
C LEU A 308 -4.97 -21.59 6.43
N LEU A 309 -4.75 -22.34 5.35
CA LEU A 309 -5.53 -23.55 5.05
C LEU A 309 -5.34 -24.62 6.11
N TYR A 310 -4.16 -24.69 6.73
CA TYR A 310 -3.87 -25.64 7.81
C TYR A 310 -4.70 -25.39 9.08
N HIS A 311 -5.15 -24.15 9.31
CA HIS A 311 -5.99 -23.75 10.46
C HIS A 311 -7.49 -23.78 10.19
N LEU A 312 -7.93 -24.14 8.97
CA LEU A 312 -9.36 -24.30 8.69
C LEU A 312 -9.97 -25.42 9.54
N ASN A 313 -11.18 -25.19 10.06
CA ASN A 313 -11.90 -26.16 10.88
C ASN A 313 -12.19 -27.46 10.11
N LEU A 314 -12.38 -27.33 8.79
CA LEU A 314 -12.60 -28.41 7.82
C LEU A 314 -11.47 -29.45 7.79
N THR A 315 -10.25 -29.06 8.20
CA THR A 315 -9.02 -29.85 8.11
C THR A 315 -8.60 -30.49 9.43
N LYS A 316 -9.36 -30.31 10.51
CA LYS A 316 -8.99 -30.79 11.86
C LYS A 316 -8.75 -32.31 11.92
N GLU A 317 -9.50 -33.10 11.15
CA GLU A 317 -9.36 -34.57 11.14
C GLU A 317 -8.43 -35.13 10.05
N LYS A 318 -8.24 -34.42 8.94
CA LYS A 318 -7.34 -34.81 7.84
C LYS A 318 -6.47 -33.64 7.40
N LYS A 319 -5.42 -33.37 8.17
CA LYS A 319 -4.40 -32.36 7.86
C LYS A 319 -3.49 -32.83 6.72
N CYS A 320 -4.04 -32.91 5.52
CA CYS A 320 -3.32 -33.39 4.34
C CYS A 320 -2.96 -32.25 3.40
N PHE A 321 -1.77 -32.33 2.80
CA PHE A 321 -1.34 -31.57 1.63
C PHE A 321 -2.39 -31.58 0.49
N LEU A 322 -3.27 -32.58 0.48
CA LEU A 322 -4.39 -32.70 -0.44
C LEU A 322 -5.36 -31.52 -0.39
N VAL A 323 -5.64 -30.93 0.78
CA VAL A 323 -6.54 -29.76 0.89
C VAL A 323 -5.88 -28.51 0.30
N TYR A 324 -4.57 -28.37 0.47
CA TYR A 324 -3.81 -27.36 -0.25
C TYR A 324 -3.92 -27.58 -1.76
N GLY A 325 -3.69 -28.80 -2.26
CA GLY A 325 -3.85 -29.14 -3.68
C GLY A 325 -5.26 -28.87 -4.23
N VAL A 326 -6.32 -29.13 -3.46
CA VAL A 326 -7.71 -28.82 -3.84
C VAL A 326 -7.95 -27.33 -3.92
N SER A 327 -7.35 -26.51 -3.05
CA SER A 327 -7.46 -25.05 -3.14
C SER A 327 -6.87 -24.48 -4.44
N TRP A 328 -5.90 -25.16 -5.04
CA TRP A 328 -5.36 -24.80 -6.35
C TRP A 328 -6.33 -25.08 -7.50
N LEU A 329 -7.27 -26.02 -7.35
CA LEU A 329 -8.32 -26.20 -8.35
C LEU A 329 -9.17 -24.94 -8.48
N VAL A 330 -9.47 -24.25 -7.37
CA VAL A 330 -10.18 -22.95 -7.38
C VAL A 330 -9.42 -21.92 -8.23
N ILE A 331 -8.10 -21.88 -8.07
CA ILE A 331 -7.23 -20.95 -8.80
C ILE A 331 -7.23 -21.29 -10.31
N VAL A 332 -7.08 -22.57 -10.66
CA VAL A 332 -7.11 -23.05 -12.05
C VAL A 332 -8.44 -22.68 -12.72
N VAL A 333 -9.54 -22.86 -11.99
CA VAL A 333 -10.88 -22.46 -12.42
C VAL A 333 -10.96 -20.98 -12.72
N ILE A 334 -10.52 -20.13 -11.78
CA ILE A 334 -10.53 -18.68 -11.97
C ILE A 334 -9.71 -18.32 -13.21
N LEU A 335 -8.54 -18.93 -13.40
CA LEU A 335 -7.70 -18.71 -14.58
C LEU A 335 -8.38 -19.16 -15.88
N LEU A 336 -9.09 -20.28 -15.87
CA LEU A 336 -9.88 -20.76 -17.02
C LEU A 336 -11.02 -19.81 -17.37
N VAL A 337 -11.79 -19.37 -16.37
CA VAL A 337 -12.85 -18.36 -16.55
C VAL A 337 -12.26 -17.08 -17.13
N MET A 338 -11.14 -16.58 -16.58
CA MET A 338 -10.49 -15.39 -17.08
C MET A 338 -9.94 -15.56 -18.52
N LYS A 339 -9.49 -16.77 -18.89
CA LYS A 339 -9.09 -17.10 -20.26
C LYS A 339 -10.28 -17.04 -21.21
N VAL A 340 -11.43 -17.61 -20.84
CA VAL A 340 -12.67 -17.53 -21.62
C VAL A 340 -13.12 -16.08 -21.78
N VAL A 341 -13.08 -15.29 -20.71
CA VAL A 341 -13.41 -13.86 -20.73
C VAL A 341 -12.47 -13.08 -21.67
N SER A 342 -11.16 -13.35 -21.61
CA SER A 342 -10.16 -12.66 -22.42
C SER A 342 -10.33 -12.95 -23.92
N VAL A 343 -10.46 -14.23 -24.28
CA VAL A 343 -10.66 -14.67 -25.67
C VAL A 343 -12.00 -14.18 -26.21
N GLY A 344 -13.06 -14.27 -25.42
CA GLY A 344 -14.39 -13.82 -25.81
C GLY A 344 -14.48 -12.30 -26.01
N ARG A 345 -13.74 -11.50 -25.21
CA ARG A 345 -13.65 -10.05 -25.41
C ARG A 345 -12.98 -9.68 -26.73
N GLY A 346 -12.00 -10.47 -27.18
CA GLY A 346 -11.35 -10.28 -28.48
C GLY A 346 -12.25 -10.60 -29.68
N ARG A 347 -13.10 -11.63 -29.56
CA ARG A 347 -13.92 -12.13 -30.69
C ARG A 347 -15.34 -11.56 -30.78
N LEU A 348 -15.97 -11.19 -29.66
CA LEU A 348 -17.41 -10.87 -29.59
C LEU A 348 -17.75 -9.43 -29.16
N SER A 349 -16.75 -8.60 -28.80
CA SER A 349 -17.01 -7.33 -28.09
C SER A 349 -17.61 -6.19 -28.90
N ALA A 350 -17.55 -6.24 -30.24
CA ALA A 350 -18.05 -5.14 -31.07
C ALA A 350 -19.59 -5.16 -31.20
N GLN A 351 -20.22 -6.34 -31.34
CA GLN A 351 -21.65 -6.46 -31.63
C GLN A 351 -22.50 -6.98 -30.46
N PHE A 352 -21.93 -7.74 -29.51
CA PHE A 352 -22.71 -8.44 -28.47
C PHE A 352 -22.22 -8.16 -27.04
N ARG A 353 -21.96 -6.89 -26.72
CA ARG A 353 -21.34 -6.49 -25.43
C ARG A 353 -22.15 -6.86 -24.19
N LEU A 354 -23.48 -6.81 -24.25
CA LEU A 354 -24.38 -7.18 -23.14
C LEU A 354 -24.51 -8.71 -23.02
N PHE A 355 -24.73 -9.39 -24.15
CA PHE A 355 -24.85 -10.84 -24.22
C PHE A 355 -23.56 -11.54 -23.77
N PHE A 356 -22.40 -10.98 -24.12
CA PHE A 356 -21.11 -11.46 -23.62
C PHE A 356 -20.98 -11.32 -22.10
N ARG A 357 -21.41 -10.19 -21.50
CA ARG A 357 -21.41 -10.04 -20.03
C ARG A 357 -22.38 -11.00 -19.35
N MET A 358 -23.55 -11.25 -19.94
CA MET A 358 -24.50 -12.25 -19.44
C MET A 358 -23.92 -13.66 -19.52
N ILE A 359 -23.30 -14.06 -20.64
CA ILE A 359 -22.66 -15.37 -20.77
C ILE A 359 -21.52 -15.53 -19.77
N VAL A 360 -20.70 -14.51 -19.58
CA VAL A 360 -19.63 -14.53 -18.55
C VAL A 360 -20.23 -14.65 -17.15
N GLY A 361 -21.27 -13.86 -16.83
CA GLY A 361 -21.95 -13.95 -15.54
C GLY A 361 -22.59 -15.32 -15.30
N LEU A 362 -23.30 -15.85 -16.30
CA LEU A 362 -23.96 -17.16 -16.26
C LEU A 362 -22.97 -18.32 -16.22
N SER A 363 -21.87 -18.26 -16.97
CA SER A 363 -20.81 -19.28 -16.90
C SER A 363 -20.07 -19.22 -15.57
N SER A 364 -19.85 -18.04 -15.00
CA SER A 364 -19.29 -17.87 -13.66
C SER A 364 -20.23 -18.47 -12.60
N LEU A 365 -21.52 -18.15 -12.66
CA LEU A 365 -22.55 -18.65 -11.74
C LEU A 365 -22.76 -20.16 -11.87
N ALA A 366 -22.83 -20.69 -13.10
CA ALA A 366 -22.94 -22.11 -13.38
C ALA A 366 -21.70 -22.85 -12.86
N PHE A 367 -20.51 -22.29 -13.04
CA PHE A 367 -19.29 -22.86 -12.52
C PHE A 367 -19.27 -22.86 -10.99
N LEU A 368 -19.63 -21.75 -10.34
CA LEU A 368 -19.79 -21.66 -8.89
C LEU A 368 -20.83 -22.67 -8.37
N SER A 369 -21.96 -22.83 -9.04
CA SER A 369 -23.01 -23.78 -8.65
C SER A 369 -22.63 -25.24 -8.82
N VAL A 370 -21.66 -25.56 -9.69
CA VAL A 370 -21.11 -26.92 -9.85
C VAL A 370 -19.94 -27.14 -8.87
N PHE A 371 -19.14 -26.11 -8.62
CA PHE A 371 -17.96 -26.18 -7.77
C PHE A 371 -18.31 -26.22 -6.27
N LEU A 372 -19.27 -25.39 -5.82
CA LEU A 372 -19.71 -25.32 -4.43
C LEU A 372 -20.23 -26.66 -3.88
N PRO A 373 -21.03 -27.47 -4.62
CA PRO A 373 -21.46 -28.80 -4.17
C PRO A 373 -20.42 -29.91 -4.38
N SER A 374 -19.44 -29.73 -5.27
CA SER A 374 -18.38 -30.73 -5.50
C SER A 374 -17.29 -30.75 -4.42
N ILE A 375 -17.33 -29.82 -3.46
CA ILE A 375 -16.58 -29.90 -2.21
C ILE A 375 -17.41 -30.77 -1.25
N PRO A 376 -16.98 -32.01 -0.94
CA PRO A 376 -17.73 -32.89 -0.06
C PRO A 376 -17.51 -32.44 1.39
N VAL A 377 -18.13 -31.34 1.82
CA VAL A 377 -18.05 -30.92 3.22
C VAL A 377 -19.40 -30.42 3.76
N PRO A 378 -20.02 -31.12 4.71
CA PRO A 378 -21.34 -30.76 5.24
C PRO A 378 -21.40 -29.51 6.13
N HIS A 379 -20.28 -28.82 6.43
CA HIS A 379 -20.24 -27.76 7.45
C HIS A 379 -19.28 -26.59 7.10
N LEU A 380 -19.50 -25.91 5.97
CA LEU A 380 -18.80 -24.65 5.68
C LEU A 380 -19.36 -23.52 6.57
N THR A 381 -18.55 -23.01 7.51
CA THR A 381 -18.93 -21.85 8.33
C THR A 381 -18.61 -20.55 7.59
N LEU A 382 -19.27 -19.45 7.97
CA LEU A 382 -18.95 -18.10 7.45
C LEU A 382 -17.47 -17.74 7.70
N TRP A 383 -16.89 -18.21 8.81
CA TRP A 383 -15.48 -18.02 9.12
C TRP A 383 -14.56 -18.73 8.12
N ASP A 384 -14.89 -19.96 7.71
CA ASP A 384 -14.11 -20.70 6.72
C ASP A 384 -14.13 -19.99 5.35
N ILE A 385 -15.24 -19.33 4.99
CA ILE A 385 -15.33 -18.52 3.76
C ILE A 385 -14.40 -17.30 3.84
N ILE A 386 -14.41 -16.58 4.96
CA ILE A 386 -13.53 -15.42 5.17
C ILE A 386 -12.07 -15.84 5.08
N VAL A 387 -11.69 -16.94 5.73
CA VAL A 387 -10.31 -17.47 5.68
C VAL A 387 -9.93 -17.89 4.26
N CYS A 388 -10.84 -18.53 3.50
CA CYS A 388 -10.60 -18.84 2.10
C CYS A 388 -10.36 -17.60 1.23
N ILE A 389 -11.14 -16.52 1.43
CA ILE A 389 -10.94 -15.25 0.71
C ILE A 389 -9.59 -14.63 1.09
N LEU A 390 -9.26 -14.61 2.38
CA LEU A 390 -7.98 -14.10 2.88
C LEU A 390 -6.81 -14.92 2.36
N ALA A 391 -6.96 -16.23 2.17
CA ALA A 391 -5.91 -17.10 1.64
C ALA A 391 -5.74 -16.97 0.12
N LEU A 392 -6.83 -16.96 -0.64
CA LEU A 392 -6.80 -16.96 -2.11
C LEU A 392 -6.42 -15.60 -2.70
N THR A 393 -6.82 -14.49 -2.06
CA THR A 393 -6.58 -13.14 -2.59
C THR A 393 -5.08 -12.85 -2.73
N PRO A 394 -4.23 -13.08 -1.70
CA PRO A 394 -2.78 -12.89 -1.82
C PRO A 394 -2.12 -13.91 -2.76
N THR A 395 -2.61 -15.16 -2.83
CA THR A 395 -2.05 -16.14 -3.78
C THR A 395 -2.27 -15.74 -5.23
N GLY A 396 -3.48 -15.30 -5.60
CA GLY A 396 -3.73 -14.83 -6.96
C GLY A 396 -2.88 -13.60 -7.32
N TRP A 397 -2.59 -12.75 -6.34
CA TRP A 397 -1.62 -11.66 -6.51
C TRP A 397 -0.19 -12.17 -6.71
N GLY A 398 0.25 -13.15 -5.90
CA GLY A 398 1.54 -13.82 -6.07
C GLY A 398 1.72 -14.45 -7.45
N LEU A 399 0.67 -15.06 -8.01
CA LEU A 399 0.68 -15.59 -9.38
C LEU A 399 0.85 -14.49 -10.43
N ILE A 400 0.20 -13.32 -10.24
CA ILE A 400 0.41 -12.17 -11.11
C ILE A 400 1.87 -11.72 -11.03
N LEU A 401 2.45 -11.57 -9.83
CA LEU A 401 3.85 -11.14 -9.67
C LEU A 401 4.82 -12.10 -10.36
N ILE A 402 4.64 -13.41 -10.19
CA ILE A 402 5.46 -14.42 -10.88
C ILE A 402 5.28 -14.32 -12.39
N ALA A 403 4.05 -14.15 -12.88
CA ALA A 403 3.77 -14.00 -14.31
C ALA A 403 4.37 -12.71 -14.89
N GLN A 404 4.42 -11.62 -14.12
CA GLN A 404 5.07 -10.36 -14.52
C GLN A 404 6.59 -10.52 -14.61
N ALA A 405 7.21 -11.16 -13.61
CA ALA A 405 8.65 -11.44 -13.59
C ALA A 405 9.07 -12.39 -14.73
N SER A 406 8.19 -13.34 -15.11
CA SER A 406 8.41 -14.32 -16.18
C SER A 406 7.71 -13.98 -17.50
N LYS A 407 7.37 -12.69 -17.72
CA LYS A 407 6.56 -12.23 -18.85
C LYS A 407 6.93 -12.83 -20.22
N PRO A 408 8.21 -12.90 -20.65
CA PRO A 408 8.55 -13.48 -21.95
C PRO A 408 8.06 -14.92 -22.13
N LEU A 409 8.11 -15.74 -21.08
CA LEU A 409 7.64 -17.13 -21.11
C LEU A 409 6.11 -17.21 -21.17
N ILE A 410 5.43 -16.33 -20.44
CA ILE A 410 3.95 -16.27 -20.39
C ILE A 410 3.36 -15.74 -21.70
N GLU A 411 4.05 -14.80 -22.37
CA GLU A 411 3.70 -14.32 -23.70
C GLU A 411 3.84 -15.43 -24.75
N GLN A 412 4.93 -16.21 -24.71
CA GLN A 412 5.12 -17.38 -25.57
C GLN A 412 4.03 -18.45 -25.34
N ALA A 413 3.59 -18.65 -24.10
CA ALA A 413 2.50 -19.55 -23.76
C ALA A 413 1.09 -19.04 -24.16
N GLY A 414 0.96 -17.80 -24.65
CA GLY A 414 -0.31 -17.20 -25.05
C GLY A 414 -1.26 -16.88 -23.88
N CYS A 415 -0.75 -16.88 -22.64
CA CYS A 415 -1.54 -16.69 -21.42
C CYS A 415 -1.55 -15.23 -20.92
N TRP A 416 -0.76 -14.33 -21.53
CA TRP A 416 -0.64 -12.93 -21.09
C TRP A 416 -1.97 -12.18 -21.05
N GLY A 417 -2.87 -12.46 -22.02
CA GLY A 417 -4.22 -11.88 -22.04
C GLY A 417 -5.06 -12.25 -20.82
N SER A 418 -4.87 -13.45 -20.25
CA SER A 418 -5.54 -13.89 -19.02
C SER A 418 -4.94 -13.22 -17.79
N VAL A 419 -3.61 -13.14 -17.71
CA VAL A 419 -2.89 -12.46 -16.62
C VAL A 419 -3.30 -10.99 -16.56
N ARG A 420 -3.36 -10.32 -17.71
CA ARG A 420 -3.83 -8.94 -17.81
C ARG A 420 -5.27 -8.78 -17.35
N ALA A 421 -6.16 -9.70 -17.72
CA ALA A 421 -7.55 -9.64 -17.28
C ALA A 421 -7.67 -9.83 -15.76
N LEU A 422 -6.94 -10.79 -15.19
CA LEU A 422 -6.90 -11.04 -13.74
C LEU A 422 -6.35 -9.83 -12.98
N ALA A 423 -5.22 -9.29 -13.43
CA ALA A 423 -4.62 -8.08 -12.87
C ALA A 423 -5.59 -6.90 -12.86
N ARG A 424 -6.36 -6.70 -13.95
CA ARG A 424 -7.38 -5.65 -14.01
C ARG A 424 -8.45 -5.83 -12.95
N GLY A 425 -8.86 -7.08 -12.68
CA GLY A 425 -9.80 -7.41 -11.61
C GLY A 425 -9.28 -7.00 -10.24
N TYR A 426 -8.02 -7.34 -9.92
CA TYR A 426 -7.36 -6.89 -8.68
C TYR A 426 -7.32 -5.37 -8.56
N GLU A 427 -6.95 -4.66 -9.63
CA GLU A 427 -6.87 -3.20 -9.62
C GLU A 427 -8.27 -2.55 -9.45
N ILE A 428 -9.33 -3.18 -9.99
CA ILE A 428 -10.71 -2.73 -9.74
C ILE A 428 -11.08 -2.92 -8.27
N ILE A 429 -10.76 -4.07 -7.66
CA ILE A 429 -11.04 -4.35 -6.25
C ILE A 429 -10.29 -3.36 -5.35
N ILE A 430 -9.01 -3.14 -5.59
CA ILE A 430 -8.18 -2.18 -4.84
C ILE A 430 -8.73 -0.77 -5.00
N GLY A 431 -9.07 -0.36 -6.23
CA GLY A 431 -9.66 0.95 -6.50
C GLY A 431 -10.98 1.16 -5.77
N LEU A 432 -11.88 0.17 -5.77
CA LEU A 432 -13.14 0.19 -5.03
C LEU A 432 -12.93 0.28 -3.52
N LEU A 433 -11.99 -0.49 -2.98
CA LEU A 433 -11.66 -0.51 -1.55
C LEU A 433 -11.16 0.85 -1.08
N LEU A 434 -10.40 1.56 -1.90
CA LEU A 434 -9.92 2.92 -1.61
C LEU A 434 -11.00 3.98 -1.84
N PHE A 435 -11.75 3.87 -2.93
CA PHE A 435 -12.73 4.87 -3.33
C PHE A 435 -13.92 4.90 -2.37
N THR A 436 -14.37 3.76 -1.86
CA THR A 436 -15.57 3.66 -1.02
C THR A 436 -15.46 4.47 0.28
N PRO A 437 -14.38 4.34 1.09
CA PRO A 437 -14.20 5.19 2.26
C PRO A 437 -14.07 6.67 1.92
N VAL A 438 -13.34 7.01 0.84
CA VAL A 438 -13.16 8.40 0.41
C VAL A 438 -14.51 9.02 0.02
N ALA A 439 -15.34 8.30 -0.73
CA ALA A 439 -16.68 8.73 -1.12
C ALA A 439 -17.61 8.86 0.09
N PHE A 440 -17.54 7.93 1.05
CA PHE A 440 -18.28 8.01 2.30
C PHE A 440 -17.93 9.29 3.08
N PHE A 441 -16.65 9.57 3.26
CA PHE A 441 -16.20 10.79 3.95
C PHE A 441 -16.50 12.08 3.16
N ALA A 442 -16.45 12.04 1.83
CA ALA A 442 -16.83 13.17 0.99
C ALA A 442 -18.34 13.49 1.04
N GLY A 443 -19.18 12.51 1.38
CA GLY A 443 -20.59 12.72 1.64
C GLY A 443 -20.86 13.52 2.92
N LEU A 444 -19.88 13.61 3.83
CA LEU A 444 -19.98 14.36 5.08
C LEU A 444 -19.49 15.81 4.88
N PRO A 445 -20.37 16.82 4.98
CA PRO A 445 -20.03 18.20 4.60
C PRO A 445 -18.87 18.80 5.43
N PHE A 446 -18.76 18.42 6.71
CA PHE A 446 -17.75 18.94 7.64
C PHE A 446 -16.32 18.47 7.31
N VAL A 447 -16.15 17.32 6.66
CA VAL A 447 -14.81 16.74 6.41
C VAL A 447 -14.03 17.63 5.44
N SER A 448 -14.68 18.11 4.38
CA SER A 448 -14.07 19.01 3.40
C SER A 448 -13.63 20.35 4.02
N GLU A 449 -14.41 20.87 4.97
CA GLU A 449 -14.10 22.10 5.67
C GLU A 449 -12.95 21.91 6.66
N PHE A 450 -12.96 20.81 7.41
CA PHE A 450 -11.90 20.46 8.35
C PHE A 450 -10.55 20.31 7.63
N GLN A 451 -10.53 19.53 6.54
CA GLN A 451 -9.34 19.35 5.71
C GLN A 451 -8.78 20.70 5.23
N THR A 452 -9.65 21.56 4.70
CA THR A 452 -9.24 22.86 4.15
C THR A 452 -8.66 23.78 5.22
N ARG A 453 -9.25 23.82 6.41
CA ARG A 453 -8.83 24.72 7.50
C ARG A 453 -7.56 24.25 8.20
N MET A 454 -7.38 22.93 8.35
CA MET A 454 -6.23 22.35 9.05
C MET A 454 -4.97 22.32 8.18
N LEU A 455 -5.10 21.98 6.89
CA LEU A 455 -3.96 21.66 6.03
C LEU A 455 -3.57 22.77 5.05
N PHE A 456 -4.49 23.70 4.75
CA PHE A 456 -4.26 24.70 3.72
C PHE A 456 -4.44 26.12 4.28
N ASN A 457 -3.55 27.03 3.88
CA ASN A 457 -3.47 28.40 4.41
C ASN A 457 -4.79 29.18 4.23
N GLN A 458 -5.04 30.18 5.10
CA GLN A 458 -6.23 31.06 5.06
C GLN A 458 -6.45 31.74 3.70
N ALA A 459 -5.40 31.96 2.91
CA ALA A 459 -5.54 32.47 1.55
C ALA A 459 -6.28 31.50 0.61
N TYR A 460 -6.06 30.18 0.76
CA TYR A 460 -6.77 29.14 0.01
C TYR A 460 -8.22 28.99 0.49
N SER A 461 -8.45 29.06 1.81
CA SER A 461 -9.82 29.00 2.35
C SER A 461 -10.68 30.18 1.88
N ARG A 462 -10.11 31.39 1.79
CA ARG A 462 -10.77 32.56 1.17
C ARG A 462 -11.03 32.35 -0.33
N GLY A 463 -10.06 31.80 -1.08
CA GLY A 463 -10.23 31.48 -2.51
C GLY A 463 -11.33 30.44 -2.78
N LEU A 464 -11.43 29.40 -1.95
CA LEU A 464 -12.50 28.39 -2.01
C LEU A 464 -13.86 28.96 -1.63
N GLN A 465 -13.94 29.87 -0.65
CA GLN A 465 -15.18 30.55 -0.32
C GLN A 465 -15.67 31.41 -1.48
N ILE A 466 -14.76 32.15 -2.13
CA ILE A 466 -15.07 32.96 -3.32
C ILE A 466 -15.50 32.06 -4.48
N SER A 467 -14.83 30.93 -4.72
CA SER A 467 -15.21 30.00 -5.80
C SER A 467 -16.57 29.34 -5.57
N ARG A 468 -16.88 28.95 -4.32
CA ARG A 468 -18.21 28.43 -3.94
C ARG A 468 -19.30 29.48 -4.11
N ILE A 469 -19.04 30.74 -3.74
CA ILE A 469 -19.99 31.86 -3.93
C ILE A 469 -20.23 32.12 -5.43
N LEU A 470 -19.17 32.17 -6.23
CA LEU A 470 -19.27 32.37 -7.69
C LEU A 470 -19.95 31.18 -8.39
N GLY A 471 -19.68 29.95 -7.95
CA GLY A 471 -20.35 28.74 -8.43
C GLY A 471 -21.85 28.73 -8.12
N ARG A 472 -22.23 29.18 -6.91
CA ARG A 472 -23.63 29.34 -6.51
C ARG A 472 -24.34 30.43 -7.33
N HIS A 473 -23.65 31.52 -7.64
CA HIS A 473 -24.17 32.58 -8.51
C HIS A 473 -24.37 32.13 -9.97
N ARG A 474 -23.52 31.22 -10.46
CA ARG A 474 -23.63 30.61 -11.79
C ARG A 474 -24.78 29.61 -11.89
N ASN A 475 -25.01 28.82 -10.84
CA ASN A 475 -26.19 27.94 -10.76
C ASN A 475 -27.50 28.75 -10.69
N ASN A 476 -27.57 29.82 -9.88
CA ASN A 476 -28.76 30.67 -9.82
C ASN A 476 -29.10 31.34 -11.16
N ARG A 477 -28.09 31.80 -11.92
CA ARG A 477 -28.30 32.34 -13.28
C ARG A 477 -28.72 31.29 -14.32
N SER A 478 -28.49 30.01 -14.05
CA SER A 478 -28.94 28.91 -14.93
C SER A 478 -30.38 28.48 -14.64
N THR A 479 -30.85 28.67 -13.40
CA THR A 479 -32.27 28.49 -13.03
C THR A 479 -33.16 29.66 -13.46
N ASP A 480 -32.64 30.89 -13.56
CA ASP A 480 -33.37 32.05 -14.13
C ASP A 480 -33.43 32.06 -15.67
N LYS A 481 -32.82 31.08 -16.34
CA LYS A 481 -32.82 30.93 -17.82
C LYS A 481 -33.60 29.70 -18.32
N LYS A 482 -34.40 29.08 -17.45
CA LYS A 482 -35.51 28.19 -17.83
C LYS A 482 -36.81 28.89 -17.50
#